data_AF-A0A924KFT4-F1
#
_entry.id   AF-A0A924KFT4-F1
#
_cell.length_a   1.000
_cell.length_b   1.000
_cell.length_c   1.000
_cell.angle_alpha   90.00
_cell.angle_beta   90.00
_cell.angle_gamma   90.00
#
_symmetry.space_group_name_H-M   'P 1'
#
loop_
_entity.id
_entity.type
_entity.pdbx_description
1 polymer ?
#
loop_
_entity_poly.entity_id
_entity_poly.type
_entity_poly.pdbx_seq_one_letter_code
_entity_poly.pdbx_strand_id
1 'polypeptide(L)'
;MEVFIHYFLHLGFPFFIAYGFFRKDWKKVYLILLATMLVDLDHLFANPIFQANRCSINFHPLHTYYAMIAYVILLFFRRPFYIIGIGLLFHMLTDFVDCMMIYASCKDCLLNSPIIDLLTTVSNALGI
;
A
#
# COMPACT_ATOMS: atom_id res chain seq x y z
N MET A 1 -4.52 -9.65 15.02
CA MET A 1 -5.44 -8.74 14.30
C MET A 1 -4.78 -8.17 13.06
N GLU A 2 -3.54 -7.69 13.18
CA GLU A 2 -2.79 -7.04 12.09
C GLU A 2 -2.72 -7.88 10.80
N VAL A 3 -2.31 -9.15 10.89
CA VAL A 3 -2.26 -10.08 9.74
C VAL A 3 -3.60 -10.19 8.99
N PHE A 4 -4.72 -10.18 9.72
CA PHE A 4 -6.04 -10.26 9.10
C PHE A 4 -6.36 -8.98 8.34
N ILE A 5 -6.09 -7.82 8.93
CA ILE A 5 -6.31 -6.51 8.30
C ILE A 5 -5.41 -6.37 7.07
N HIS A 6 -4.13 -6.72 7.19
CA HIS A 6 -3.15 -6.71 6.10
C HIS A 6 -3.65 -7.50 4.88
N TYR A 7 -3.96 -8.79 5.04
CA TYR A 7 -4.41 -9.62 3.92
C TYR A 7 -5.81 -9.25 3.44
N PHE A 8 -6.70 -8.80 4.33
CA PHE A 8 -8.01 -8.35 3.93
C PHE A 8 -7.90 -7.09 3.05
N LEU A 9 -7.08 -6.11 3.42
CA LEU A 9 -6.91 -4.90 2.62
C LEU A 9 -6.16 -5.19 1.32
N HIS A 10 -5.13 -6.03 1.30
CA HIS A 10 -4.42 -6.37 0.05
C HIS A 10 -5.25 -7.25 -0.91
N LEU A 11 -5.99 -8.23 -0.40
CA LEU A 11 -6.63 -9.25 -1.26
C LEU A 11 -8.16 -9.16 -1.26
N GLY A 12 -8.77 -8.93 -0.10
CA GLY A 12 -10.22 -8.91 0.06
C GLY A 12 -10.88 -7.60 -0.35
N PHE A 13 -10.36 -6.46 0.08
CA PHE A 13 -10.93 -5.15 -0.16
C PHE A 13 -10.96 -4.74 -1.65
N PRO A 14 -9.97 -5.10 -2.48
CA PRO A 14 -10.03 -4.84 -3.92
C PRO A 14 -11.26 -5.44 -4.61
N PHE A 15 -11.82 -6.53 -4.08
CA PHE A 15 -13.09 -7.07 -4.58
C PHE A 15 -14.23 -6.05 -4.39
N PHE A 16 -14.32 -5.40 -3.23
CA PHE A 16 -15.36 -4.40 -2.98
C PHE A 16 -15.18 -3.15 -3.85
N ILE A 17 -13.93 -2.73 -4.10
CA ILE A 17 -13.62 -1.66 -5.06
C ILE A 17 -14.10 -2.07 -6.46
N ALA A 18 -13.71 -3.26 -6.93
CA ALA A 18 -14.08 -3.76 -8.25
C ALA A 18 -15.60 -3.92 -8.41
N TYR A 19 -16.27 -4.50 -7.43
CA TYR A 19 -17.71 -4.76 -7.47
C TYR A 19 -18.54 -3.47 -7.35
N GLY A 20 -18.13 -2.55 -6.47
CA GLY A 20 -18.81 -1.29 -6.24
C GLY A 20 -18.71 -0.31 -7.41
N PHE A 21 -17.49 -0.09 -7.92
CA PHE A 21 -17.24 0.93 -8.95
C PHE A 21 -17.26 0.38 -10.39
N PHE A 22 -17.03 -0.92 -10.59
CA PHE A 22 -16.88 -1.53 -11.91
C PHE A 22 -17.82 -2.70 -12.15
N ARG A 23 -19.06 -2.61 -11.66
CA ARG A 23 -20.07 -3.69 -11.66
C ARG A 23 -20.24 -4.47 -12.97
N LYS A 24 -20.09 -3.85 -14.14
CA LYS A 24 -20.19 -4.54 -15.44
C LYS A 24 -19.00 -5.46 -15.74
N ASP A 25 -17.80 -5.07 -15.31
CA ASP A 25 -16.53 -5.74 -15.61
C ASP A 25 -15.77 -6.19 -14.34
N TRP A 26 -16.46 -6.30 -13.20
CA TRP A 26 -15.85 -6.38 -11.88
C TRP A 26 -14.82 -7.50 -11.76
N LYS A 27 -15.03 -8.65 -12.42
CA LYS A 27 -14.08 -9.76 -12.44
C LYS A 27 -12.74 -9.36 -13.06
N LYS A 28 -12.78 -8.68 -14.21
CA LYS A 28 -11.56 -8.23 -14.90
C LYS A 28 -10.85 -7.16 -14.07
N VAL A 29 -11.61 -6.23 -13.50
CA VAL A 29 -11.05 -5.18 -12.64
C VAL A 29 -10.43 -5.76 -11.39
N TYR A 30 -11.10 -6.70 -10.72
CA TYR A 30 -10.56 -7.38 -9.55
C TYR A 30 -9.25 -8.10 -9.86
N LEU A 31 -9.16 -8.79 -11.00
CA LEU A 31 -7.90 -9.41 -11.43
C LEU A 31 -6.80 -8.37 -11.70
N ILE A 32 -7.13 -7.21 -12.27
CA ILE A 32 -6.15 -6.12 -12.45
C ILE A 32 -5.67 -5.58 -11.10
N LEU A 33 -6.59 -5.35 -10.14
CA LEU A 33 -6.23 -4.88 -8.80
C LEU A 33 -5.44 -5.93 -8.00
N LEU A 34 -5.70 -7.22 -8.19
CA LEU A 34 -4.84 -8.26 -7.62
C LEU A 34 -3.47 -8.31 -8.29
N ALA A 35 -3.39 -8.06 -9.59
CA ALA A 35 -2.11 -8.03 -10.29
C ALA A 35 -1.21 -6.88 -9.83
N THR A 36 -1.76 -5.78 -9.29
CA THR A 36 -0.94 -4.69 -8.74
C THR A 36 -0.19 -5.08 -7.47
N MET A 37 -0.57 -6.17 -6.79
CA MET A 37 0.18 -6.74 -5.65
C MET A 37 1.59 -7.18 -6.05
N LEU A 38 1.84 -7.38 -7.35
CA LEU A 38 3.19 -7.67 -7.85
C LEU A 38 4.19 -6.51 -7.62
N VAL A 39 3.72 -5.34 -7.20
CA VAL A 39 4.60 -4.24 -6.78
C VAL A 39 5.54 -4.66 -5.64
N ASP A 40 5.09 -5.55 -4.75
CA ASP A 40 5.89 -6.09 -3.64
C ASP A 40 7.08 -6.95 -4.08
N LEU A 41 7.17 -7.32 -5.35
CA LEU A 41 8.37 -7.98 -5.86
C LEU A 41 9.61 -7.09 -5.72
N ASP A 42 9.44 -5.78 -5.51
CA ASP A 42 10.56 -4.89 -5.22
C ASP A 42 11.21 -5.14 -3.84
N HIS A 43 10.55 -5.88 -2.93
CA HIS A 43 11.14 -6.36 -1.68
C HIS A 43 12.34 -7.26 -1.92
N LEU A 44 12.42 -7.92 -3.07
CA LEU A 44 13.59 -8.75 -3.43
C LEU A 44 14.86 -7.91 -3.62
N PHE A 45 14.74 -6.59 -3.79
CA PHE A 45 15.88 -5.66 -3.86
C PHE A 45 16.27 -5.09 -2.49
N ALA A 46 15.55 -5.41 -1.42
CA ALA A 46 15.89 -4.98 -0.07
C ALA A 46 16.94 -5.87 0.61
N ASN A 47 17.73 -5.26 1.50
CA ASN A 47 18.56 -5.97 2.45
C ASN A 47 18.26 -5.49 3.88
N PRO A 48 17.70 -6.34 4.77
CA PRO A 48 17.29 -7.74 4.53
C PRO A 48 16.05 -7.83 3.63
N ILE A 49 15.84 -8.96 2.95
CA ILE A 49 14.65 -9.16 2.10
C ILE A 49 13.36 -9.11 2.94
N PHE A 50 13.34 -9.86 4.06
CA PHE A 50 12.20 -9.92 4.97
C PHE A 50 12.56 -9.42 6.37
N GLN A 51 11.72 -8.56 6.93
CA GLN A 51 11.83 -8.06 8.30
C GLN A 51 10.43 -7.72 8.83
N ALA A 52 10.02 -8.37 9.93
CA ALA A 52 8.64 -8.31 10.42
C ALA A 52 8.17 -6.90 10.83
N ASN A 53 9.08 -6.07 11.37
CA ASN A 53 8.74 -4.73 11.89
C ASN A 53 9.34 -3.61 11.02
N ARG A 54 9.26 -3.75 9.69
CA ARG A 54 9.73 -2.74 8.74
C ARG A 54 8.55 -2.10 8.02
N CYS A 55 8.57 -0.78 7.92
CA CYS A 55 7.68 -0.08 7.01
C CYS A 55 8.21 -0.12 5.57
N SER A 56 7.38 -0.55 4.62
CA SER A 56 7.73 -0.63 3.19
C SER A 56 7.83 0.74 2.52
N ILE A 57 7.05 1.71 2.98
CA ILE A 57 6.98 3.04 2.39
C ILE A 57 8.33 3.75 2.47
N ASN A 58 8.77 4.26 1.31
CA ASN A 58 10.03 4.96 1.10
C ASN A 58 11.29 4.14 1.45
N PHE A 59 11.13 2.81 1.62
CA PHE A 59 12.23 1.86 1.80
C PHE A 59 12.52 1.08 0.52
N HIS A 60 11.48 0.65 -0.21
CA HIS A 60 11.63 -0.06 -1.48
C HIS A 60 11.46 0.87 -2.70
N PRO A 61 12.07 0.55 -3.87
CA PRO A 61 12.03 1.41 -5.06
C PRO A 61 10.63 1.79 -5.55
N LEU A 62 9.69 0.83 -5.58
CA LEU A 62 8.31 1.05 -6.05
C LEU A 62 7.39 1.59 -4.95
N HIS A 63 7.87 1.61 -3.71
CA HIS A 63 7.18 2.18 -2.55
C HIS A 63 7.67 3.60 -2.19
N THR A 64 8.47 4.22 -3.06
CA THR A 64 8.93 5.61 -2.90
C THR A 64 7.83 6.63 -3.19
N TYR A 65 7.95 7.83 -2.62
CA TYR A 65 7.03 8.93 -2.97
C TYR A 65 7.08 9.29 -4.47
N TYR A 66 8.24 9.12 -5.11
CA TYR A 66 8.37 9.30 -6.56
C TYR A 66 7.54 8.28 -7.36
N ALA A 67 7.54 7.01 -6.93
CA ALA A 67 6.69 5.98 -7.53
C ALA A 67 5.20 6.30 -7.33
N MET A 68 4.82 6.76 -6.14
CA MET A 68 3.44 7.18 -5.86
C MET A 68 2.97 8.32 -6.77
N ILE A 69 3.82 9.32 -7.04
CA ILE A 69 3.51 10.38 -8.00
C ILE A 69 3.22 9.79 -9.38
N ALA A 70 4.03 8.83 -9.85
CA ALA A 70 3.78 8.15 -11.11
C ALA A 70 2.43 7.39 -11.08
N TYR A 71 2.05 6.78 -9.95
CA TYR A 71 0.77 6.10 -9.81
C TYR A 71 -0.42 7.07 -9.80
N VAL A 72 -0.26 8.26 -9.25
CA VAL A 72 -1.25 9.36 -9.39
C VAL A 72 -1.38 9.77 -10.85
N ILE A 73 -0.27 9.89 -11.59
CA ILE A 73 -0.30 10.21 -13.02
C ILE A 73 -1.05 9.11 -13.80
N LEU A 74 -0.92 7.83 -13.41
CA LEU A 74 -1.66 6.72 -14.03
C LEU A 74 -3.19 6.93 -14.01
N LEU A 75 -3.73 7.64 -13.02
CA LEU A 75 -5.16 7.91 -12.88
C LEU A 75 -5.75 8.74 -14.03
N PHE A 76 -4.93 9.50 -14.75
CA PHE A 76 -5.38 10.38 -15.83
C PHE A 76 -5.42 9.71 -17.21
N PHE A 77 -4.97 8.45 -17.32
CA PHE A 77 -4.98 7.70 -18.57
C PHE A 77 -6.23 6.83 -18.74
N ARG A 78 -6.47 6.33 -19.97
CA ARG A 78 -7.62 5.45 -20.26
C ARG A 78 -7.43 4.04 -19.68
N ARG A 79 -8.47 3.21 -19.72
CA ARG A 79 -8.38 1.79 -19.32
C ARG A 79 -7.24 1.09 -20.09
N PRO A 80 -6.44 0.22 -19.43
CA PRO A 80 -6.53 -0.19 -18.02
C PRO A 80 -5.72 0.69 -17.05
N PHE A 81 -5.00 1.71 -17.53
CA PHE A 81 -4.00 2.44 -16.75
C PHE A 81 -4.54 3.10 -15.48
N TYR A 82 -5.67 3.80 -15.52
CA TYR A 82 -6.21 4.40 -14.28
C TYR A 82 -6.63 3.35 -13.25
N ILE A 83 -7.02 2.14 -13.68
CA ILE A 83 -7.38 1.04 -12.78
C ILE A 83 -6.11 0.51 -12.10
N ILE A 84 -5.02 0.39 -12.86
CA ILE A 84 -3.70 0.05 -12.32
C ILE A 84 -3.25 1.11 -11.32
N GLY A 85 -3.42 2.40 -11.65
CA GLY A 85 -3.13 3.50 -10.73
C GLY A 85 -3.93 3.42 -9.42
N ILE A 86 -5.24 3.12 -9.51
CA ILE A 86 -6.08 2.89 -8.32
C ILE A 86 -5.53 1.72 -7.48
N GLY A 87 -5.21 0.59 -8.12
CA GLY A 87 -4.67 -0.59 -7.42
C GLY A 87 -3.35 -0.32 -6.72
N LEU A 88 -2.40 0.32 -7.41
CA LEU A 88 -1.10 0.67 -6.84
C LEU A 88 -1.23 1.70 -5.71
N LEU A 89 -2.05 2.75 -5.86
CA LEU A 89 -2.26 3.72 -4.77
C LEU A 89 -2.97 3.10 -3.57
N PHE A 90 -3.91 2.18 -3.81
CA PHE A 90 -4.59 1.47 -2.73
C PHE A 90 -3.65 0.50 -2.01
N HIS A 91 -2.71 -0.12 -2.73
CA HIS A 91 -1.60 -0.88 -2.14
C HIS A 91 -0.74 0.00 -1.23
N MET A 92 -0.27 1.15 -1.71
CA MET A 92 0.52 2.09 -0.89
C MET A 92 -0.23 2.57 0.35
N LEU A 93 -1.54 2.80 0.22
CA LEU A 93 -2.40 3.15 1.36
C LEU A 93 -2.45 2.00 2.38
N THR A 94 -2.55 0.76 1.91
CA THR A 94 -2.61 -0.41 2.77
C THR A 94 -1.29 -0.62 3.53
N ASP A 95 -0.16 -0.54 2.82
CA ASP A 95 1.16 -0.56 3.44
C ASP A 95 1.34 0.54 4.48
N PHE A 96 0.83 1.75 4.21
CA PHE A 96 0.87 2.84 5.16
C PHE A 96 0.04 2.54 6.42
N VAL A 97 -1.14 1.93 6.27
CA VAL A 97 -1.97 1.47 7.40
C VAL A 97 -1.20 0.44 8.23
N ASP A 98 -0.52 -0.51 7.58
CA ASP A 98 0.31 -1.49 8.30
C ASP A 98 1.46 -0.81 9.05
N CYS A 99 2.12 0.18 8.45
CA CYS A 99 3.15 0.98 9.14
C CYS A 99 2.60 1.71 10.36
N MET A 100 1.38 2.27 10.27
CA MET A 100 0.72 2.92 11.40
C MET A 100 0.37 1.93 12.51
N MET A 101 -0.07 0.72 12.17
CA MET A 101 -0.37 -0.33 13.15
C MET A 101 0.90 -0.80 13.87
N ILE A 102 2.00 -1.01 13.13
CA ILE A 102 3.31 -1.31 13.72
C ILE A 102 3.76 -0.16 14.64
N TYR A 103 3.62 1.11 14.20
CA TYR A 103 4.00 2.27 15.00
C TYR A 103 3.20 2.37 16.31
N ALA A 104 1.89 2.13 16.26
CA ALA A 104 1.02 2.13 17.43
C ALA A 104 1.38 1.00 18.42
N SER A 105 1.79 -0.15 17.91
CA SER A 105 2.23 -1.30 18.71
C SER A 105 3.66 -1.14 19.26
N CYS A 106 4.56 -0.52 18.50
CA CYS A 106 5.98 -0.37 18.83
C CYS A 106 6.60 0.84 18.10
N LYS A 107 6.68 1.99 18.78
CA LYS A 107 7.32 3.20 18.23
C LYS A 107 8.81 2.99 17.95
N ASP A 108 9.52 2.33 18.87
CA ASP A 108 10.95 2.09 18.78
C ASP A 108 11.34 1.23 17.56
N CYS A 109 10.42 0.39 17.08
CA CYS A 109 10.62 -0.46 15.93
C CYS A 109 10.80 0.34 14.62
N LEU A 110 10.27 1.57 14.55
CA LEU A 110 10.27 2.41 13.35
C LEU A 110 11.09 3.69 13.48
N LEU A 111 11.90 3.85 14.56
CA LEU A 111 12.74 5.04 14.76
C LEU A 111 13.67 5.34 13.58
N ASN A 112 14.17 4.29 12.92
CA ASN A 112 15.05 4.41 11.76
C ASN A 112 14.29 4.36 10.42
N SER A 113 12.95 4.41 10.45
CA SER A 113 12.15 4.40 9.24
C SER A 113 12.29 5.73 8.50
N PRO A 114 12.42 5.73 7.16
CA PRO A 114 12.44 6.95 6.36
C PRO A 114 11.17 7.82 6.47
N ILE A 115 10.10 7.30 7.08
CA ILE A 115 8.82 7.98 7.22
C ILE A 115 8.42 8.28 8.67
N ILE A 116 9.36 8.22 9.62
CA ILE A 116 9.06 8.39 11.06
C ILE A 116 8.36 9.72 11.39
N ASP A 117 8.74 10.81 10.72
CA ASP A 117 8.12 12.12 10.91
C ASP A 117 6.65 12.14 10.44
N LEU A 118 6.38 11.46 9.31
CA LEU A 118 5.03 11.32 8.78
C LEU A 118 4.16 10.47 9.73
N LEU A 119 4.69 9.33 10.19
CA LEU A 119 3.99 8.45 11.14
C LEU A 119 3.66 9.20 12.44
N THR A 120 4.63 9.94 12.98
CA THR A 120 4.45 10.74 14.21
C THR A 120 3.40 11.84 14.01
N THR A 121 3.43 12.53 12.87
CA THR A 121 2.45 13.58 12.55
C THR A 121 1.03 13.02 12.45
N VAL A 122 0.87 11.89 11.75
CA VAL A 122 -0.43 11.24 11.56
C VAL A 122 -0.94 10.64 12.88
N SER A 123 -0.07 10.01 13.66
CA SER A 123 -0.38 9.49 15.00
C SER A 123 -0.90 10.61 15.92
N ASN A 124 -0.19 11.74 15.99
CA ASN A 124 -0.62 12.90 16.77
C ASN A 124 -1.97 13.47 16.29
N ALA A 125 -2.19 13.52 14.97
CA ALA A 125 -3.45 14.02 14.41
C ALA A 125 -4.64 13.09 14.69
N LEU A 126 -4.40 11.78 14.73
CA LEU A 126 -5.42 10.76 15.01
C LEU A 126 -5.61 10.50 16.51
N GLY A 127 -4.71 10.99 17.38
CA GLY A 127 -4.75 10.78 18.82
C GLY A 127 -4.45 9.33 19.23
N ILE A 128 -3.65 8.62 18.43
CA ILE A 128 -3.19 7.24 18.67
C ILE A 128 -1.70 7.18 18.87
#